data_AF-A0A2A4JAJ5-F1
#
_entry.id   AF-A0A2A4JAJ5-F1
#
_cell.length_a   1.000
_cell.length_b   1.000
_cell.length_c   1.000
_cell.angle_alpha   90.00
_cell.angle_beta   90.00
_cell.angle_gamma   90.00
#
_symmetry.space_group_name_H-M   'P 1'
#
loop_
_entity.id
_entity.type
_entity.pdbx_description
1 polymer ?
#
loop_
_entity_poly.entity_id
_entity_poly.type
_entity_poly.pdbx_seq_one_letter_code
_entity_poly.pdbx_strand_id
1 'polypeptide(L)'
;RPCSRQAECAGISSSSCVRTHYDPVTRCLCGDNQPPVNGQCDSQTKALYHVCANSDECNDGLICGTPNITGTAPLHLRVHAPTDKICLCDAETGFTEKEHTCNDAEILKTSLLAIFLVSCIRKILVN
;
A
#
# COMPACT_ATOMS: atom_id res chain seq x y z
N ARG A 1 7.25 -19.14 -7.29
CA ARG A 1 8.55 -19.07 -8.02
C ARG A 1 9.45 -18.05 -7.33
N PRO A 2 10.68 -18.37 -6.92
CA PRO A 2 11.62 -17.36 -6.38
C PRO A 2 11.98 -16.30 -7.41
N CYS A 3 12.26 -15.08 -6.96
CA CYS A 3 12.69 -13.99 -7.84
C CYS A 3 13.58 -12.98 -7.11
N SER A 4 14.40 -12.23 -7.86
CA SER A 4 15.19 -11.11 -7.32
C SER A 4 14.74 -9.73 -7.83
N ARG A 5 13.97 -9.69 -8.92
CA ARG A 5 13.46 -8.47 -9.56
C ARG A 5 12.17 -8.76 -10.34
N GLN A 6 11.38 -7.72 -10.63
CA GLN A 6 10.09 -7.86 -11.31
C GLN A 6 10.15 -8.59 -12.65
N ALA A 7 11.20 -8.39 -13.45
CA ALA A 7 11.34 -9.01 -14.76
C ALA A 7 11.31 -10.55 -14.74
N GLU A 8 11.67 -11.17 -13.61
CA GLU A 8 11.60 -12.63 -13.46
C GLU A 8 10.17 -13.16 -13.35
N CYS A 9 9.20 -12.29 -13.05
CA CYS A 9 7.79 -12.63 -12.95
C CYS A 9 7.01 -12.34 -14.24
N ALA A 10 7.66 -11.84 -15.30
CA ALA A 10 7.01 -11.44 -16.56
C ALA A 10 6.22 -12.58 -17.27
N GLY A 11 6.50 -13.85 -16.97
CA GLY A 11 5.77 -14.99 -17.50
C GLY A 11 4.50 -15.37 -16.74
N ILE A 12 4.17 -14.65 -15.66
CA ILE A 12 2.98 -14.88 -14.83
C ILE A 12 2.23 -13.55 -14.78
N SER A 13 1.15 -13.46 -15.55
CA SER A 13 0.33 -12.25 -15.64
C SER A 13 -0.17 -11.82 -14.26
N SER A 14 -0.19 -10.51 -14.03
CA SER A 14 -0.66 -9.89 -12.78
C SER A 14 0.11 -10.27 -11.50
N SER A 15 1.28 -10.89 -11.62
CA SER A 15 2.17 -11.17 -10.48
C SER A 15 3.27 -10.12 -10.29
N SER A 16 3.73 -9.99 -9.06
CA SER A 16 4.85 -9.12 -8.69
C SER A 16 5.94 -9.89 -7.96
N CYS A 17 7.19 -9.48 -8.15
CA CYS A 17 8.30 -9.96 -7.35
C CYS A 17 8.30 -9.24 -6.00
N VAL A 18 7.82 -9.91 -4.95
CA VAL A 18 7.62 -9.30 -3.63
C VAL A 18 8.21 -10.18 -2.54
N ARG A 19 8.51 -9.55 -1.41
CA ARG A 19 8.90 -10.21 -0.16
C ARG A 19 7.89 -9.81 0.91
N THR A 20 7.14 -10.77 1.42
CA THR A 20 6.17 -10.51 2.48
C THR A 20 6.88 -10.44 3.84
N HIS A 21 6.17 -9.96 4.86
CA HIS A 21 6.73 -9.86 6.20
C HIS A 21 6.83 -11.22 6.92
N TYR A 22 6.02 -12.19 6.51
CA TYR A 22 5.99 -13.55 7.08
C TYR A 22 6.82 -14.57 6.30
N ASP A 23 7.17 -14.30 5.03
CA ASP A 23 8.03 -15.18 4.22
C ASP A 23 9.38 -14.51 3.94
N PRO A 24 10.50 -15.06 4.44
CA PRO A 24 11.82 -14.52 4.17
C PRO A 24 12.32 -14.81 2.75
N VAL A 25 11.51 -15.40 1.87
CA VAL A 25 11.87 -15.67 0.48
C VAL A 25 11.10 -14.74 -0.45
N THR A 26 11.82 -14.01 -1.28
CA THR A 26 11.23 -13.18 -2.34
C THR A 26 10.71 -14.07 -3.47
N ARG A 27 9.44 -13.90 -3.85
CA ARG A 27 8.74 -14.77 -4.81
C ARG A 27 7.81 -13.96 -5.70
N CYS A 28 7.53 -14.51 -6.88
CA CYS A 28 6.44 -14.04 -7.72
C CYS A 28 5.11 -14.44 -7.06
N LEU A 29 4.38 -13.44 -6.56
CA LEU A 29 3.07 -13.61 -5.94
C LEU A 29 2.02 -12.78 -6.70
N CYS A 30 0.77 -13.22 -6.63
CA CYS A 30 -0.38 -12.48 -7.14
C CYS A 30 -0.71 -11.29 -6.22
N GLY A 31 -1.58 -10.40 -6.70
CA GLY A 31 -1.92 -9.16 -5.99
C GLY A 31 -2.47 -9.36 -4.57
N ASP A 32 -2.95 -10.55 -4.23
CA ASP A 32 -3.43 -10.96 -2.90
C ASP A 32 -2.35 -11.61 -2.01
N ASN A 33 -1.08 -11.55 -2.42
CA ASN A 33 0.07 -12.24 -1.82
C ASN A 33 0.00 -13.78 -1.86
N GLN A 34 -0.86 -14.37 -2.70
CA GLN A 34 -0.88 -15.81 -2.91
C GLN A 34 0.04 -16.24 -4.06
N PRO A 35 0.57 -17.47 -4.04
CA PRO A 35 1.24 -18.04 -5.20
C PRO A 35 0.27 -18.18 -6.38
N PRO A 36 0.73 -17.98 -7.63
CA PRO A 36 -0.09 -18.21 -8.82
C PRO A 36 -0.50 -19.68 -8.93
N VAL A 37 -1.75 -19.92 -9.31
CA VAL A 37 -2.29 -21.26 -9.57
C VAL A 37 -2.15 -21.54 -11.05
N ASN A 38 -1.46 -22.62 -11.42
CA ASN A 38 -1.18 -22.98 -12.82
C ASN A 38 -0.53 -21.84 -13.64
N GLY A 39 0.27 -20.99 -12.99
CA GLY A 39 0.95 -19.87 -13.64
C GLY A 39 0.06 -18.65 -13.91
N GLN A 40 -1.14 -18.59 -13.30
CA GLN A 40 -2.06 -17.47 -13.43
C GLN A 40 -2.46 -16.90 -12.06
N CYS A 41 -2.86 -15.64 -12.08
CA CYS A 41 -3.37 -14.90 -10.92
C CYS A 41 -4.82 -14.52 -11.17
N ASP A 42 -5.69 -14.82 -10.21
CA ASP A 42 -7.11 -14.47 -10.28
C ASP A 42 -7.39 -13.07 -9.71
N SER A 43 -6.53 -12.57 -8.81
CA SER A 43 -6.69 -11.26 -8.18
C SER A 43 -6.56 -10.13 -9.20
N GLN A 44 -7.62 -9.32 -9.30
CA GLN A 44 -7.63 -8.13 -10.15
C GLN A 44 -6.95 -6.94 -9.49
N THR A 45 -7.06 -6.85 -8.16
CA THR A 45 -6.44 -5.78 -7.36
C THR A 45 -5.16 -6.26 -6.69
N LYS A 46 -4.33 -5.29 -6.31
CA LYS A 46 -2.97 -5.49 -5.81
C LYS A 46 -2.82 -4.90 -4.42
N ALA A 47 -2.28 -5.70 -3.51
CA ALA A 47 -1.96 -5.31 -2.15
C ALA A 47 -0.68 -4.44 -2.13
N LEU A 48 -0.33 -3.99 -0.92
CA LEU A 48 0.86 -3.21 -0.64
C LEU A 48 2.14 -3.86 -1.23
N TYR A 49 3.02 -3.03 -1.79
CA TYR A 49 4.29 -3.35 -2.46
C TYR A 49 4.23 -4.08 -3.80
N HIS A 50 3.05 -4.41 -4.32
CA HIS A 50 2.94 -5.00 -5.66
C HIS A 50 3.18 -3.96 -6.76
N VAL A 51 3.78 -4.38 -7.87
CA VAL A 51 4.03 -3.51 -9.02
C VAL A 51 2.72 -3.16 -9.71
N CYS A 52 2.55 -1.87 -10.02
CA CYS A 52 1.35 -1.29 -10.62
C CYS A 52 1.73 -0.35 -11.77
N ALA A 53 0.82 -0.14 -12.73
CA ALA A 53 0.94 0.98 -13.66
C ALA A 53 0.13 2.19 -13.17
N ASN A 54 -1.08 1.92 -12.67
CA ASN A 54 -2.07 2.91 -12.24
C ASN A 54 -2.61 2.62 -10.83
N SER A 55 -3.14 3.64 -10.16
CA SER A 55 -3.71 3.50 -8.80
C SER A 55 -4.96 2.61 -8.77
N ASP A 56 -5.72 2.53 -9.85
CA ASP A 56 -6.93 1.69 -9.96
C ASP A 56 -6.63 0.17 -9.86
N GLU A 57 -5.36 -0.22 -10.02
CA GLU A 57 -4.93 -1.61 -9.81
C GLU A 57 -4.67 -1.94 -8.34
N CYS A 58 -4.53 -0.93 -7.47
CA CYS A 58 -4.21 -1.11 -6.07
C CYS A 58 -5.49 -1.23 -5.22
N ASN A 59 -5.42 -1.96 -4.11
CA ASN A 59 -6.52 -2.04 -3.15
C ASN A 59 -6.84 -0.67 -2.52
N ASP A 60 -8.01 -0.57 -1.89
CA ASP A 60 -8.45 0.63 -1.19
C ASP A 60 -7.40 1.14 -0.18
N GLY A 61 -7.24 2.47 -0.12
CA GLY A 61 -6.24 3.13 0.73
C GLY A 61 -4.80 3.06 0.19
N LEU A 62 -4.61 2.55 -1.03
CA LEU A 62 -3.32 2.51 -1.71
C LEU A 62 -3.30 3.41 -2.95
N ILE A 63 -2.11 3.90 -3.28
CA ILE A 63 -1.82 4.67 -4.48
C ILE A 63 -0.61 4.07 -5.22
N CYS A 64 -0.62 4.13 -6.55
CA CYS A 64 0.49 3.65 -7.35
C CYS A 64 1.60 4.70 -7.45
N GLY A 65 2.75 4.44 -6.82
CA GLY A 65 3.83 5.42 -6.69
C GLY A 65 5.22 4.81 -6.65
N THR A 66 6.24 5.65 -6.81
CA THR A 66 7.63 5.22 -6.69
C THR A 66 8.04 5.11 -5.22
N PRO A 67 8.54 3.96 -4.75
CA PRO A 67 8.97 3.79 -3.36
C PRO A 67 10.23 4.62 -3.08
N ASN A 68 10.34 5.13 -1.85
CA ASN A 68 11.54 5.82 -1.39
C ASN A 68 12.60 4.80 -0.93
N ILE A 69 13.36 4.25 -1.88
CA ILE A 69 14.39 3.24 -1.61
C ILE A 69 15.74 3.93 -1.36
N THR A 70 16.04 4.15 -0.08
CA THR A 70 17.37 4.60 0.38
C THR A 70 18.19 3.41 0.90
N GLY A 71 19.47 3.63 1.25
CA GLY A 71 20.33 2.56 1.80
C GLY A 71 19.81 1.92 3.09
N THR A 72 18.93 2.60 3.82
CA THR A 72 18.26 2.12 5.04
C THR A 72 16.87 1.56 4.78
N ALA A 73 16.45 1.41 3.52
CA ALA A 73 15.13 0.90 3.20
C ALA A 73 14.93 -0.54 3.74
N PRO A 74 13.71 -0.88 4.19
CA PRO A 74 13.34 -2.23 4.57
C PRO A 74 13.64 -3.27 3.49
N LEU A 75 13.95 -4.51 3.90
CA LEU A 75 14.30 -5.60 2.97
C LEU A 75 13.22 -5.86 1.91
N HIS A 76 11.94 -5.67 2.25
CA HIS A 76 10.84 -5.90 1.31
C HIS A 76 10.76 -4.86 0.20
N LEU A 77 11.31 -3.65 0.38
CA LEU A 77 11.39 -2.63 -0.67
C LEU A 77 12.61 -2.80 -1.57
N ARG A 78 13.69 -3.44 -1.08
CA ARG A 78 14.95 -3.59 -1.82
C ARG A 78 14.87 -4.49 -3.05
N VAL A 79 13.78 -5.25 -3.22
CA VAL A 79 13.53 -6.05 -4.43
C VAL A 79 13.14 -5.17 -5.64
N HIS A 80 12.62 -3.98 -5.38
CA HIS A 80 12.17 -3.07 -6.42
C HIS A 80 13.29 -2.13 -6.85
N ALA A 81 13.28 -1.76 -8.13
CA ALA A 81 14.11 -0.66 -8.60
C ALA A 81 13.52 0.68 -8.12
N PRO A 82 14.35 1.73 -7.93
CA PRO A 82 13.85 3.07 -7.56
C PRO A 82 12.86 3.67 -8.57
N THR A 83 12.86 3.17 -9.81
CA THR A 83 11.96 3.59 -10.88
C THR A 83 10.68 2.76 -10.95
N ASP A 84 10.60 1.63 -10.24
CA ASP A 84 9.41 0.79 -10.25
C ASP A 84 8.29 1.51 -9.50
N LYS A 85 7.10 1.52 -10.07
CA LYS A 85 5.90 1.96 -9.35
C LYS A 85 5.29 0.76 -8.65
N ILE A 86 4.97 0.93 -7.37
CA ILE A 86 4.32 -0.08 -6.55
C ILE A 86 3.13 0.53 -5.80
N CYS A 87 2.22 -0.32 -5.36
CA CYS A 87 1.13 0.09 -4.49
C CYS A 87 1.70 0.46 -3.12
N LEU A 88 1.50 1.71 -2.71
CA LEU A 88 1.94 2.30 -1.45
C LEU A 88 0.72 2.83 -0.69
N CYS A 89 0.80 2.99 0.62
CA CYS A 89 -0.28 3.66 1.35
C CYS A 89 -0.47 5.10 0.85
N ASP A 90 -1.72 5.50 0.63
CA ASP A 90 -2.06 6.84 0.20
C ASP A 90 -1.97 7.84 1.37
N ALA A 91 -0.76 8.37 1.58
CA ALA A 91 -0.50 9.34 2.62
C ALA A 91 -1.23 10.68 2.41
N GLU A 92 -1.64 11.02 1.18
CA GLU A 92 -2.37 12.26 0.89
C GLU A 92 -3.81 12.19 1.43
N THR A 93 -4.39 11.00 1.44
CA THR A 93 -5.73 10.75 2.01
C THR A 93 -5.68 10.26 3.47
N GLY A 94 -4.48 10.18 4.06
CA GLY A 94 -4.26 9.89 5.48
C GLY A 94 -3.98 8.43 5.81
N PHE A 95 -3.73 7.58 4.81
CA PHE A 95 -3.28 6.20 5.02
C PHE A 95 -1.76 6.18 5.21
N THR A 96 -1.31 5.56 6.28
CA THR A 96 0.11 5.38 6.60
C THR A 96 0.43 3.91 6.82
N GLU A 97 1.64 3.50 6.45
CA GLU A 97 2.06 2.13 6.63
C GLU A 97 2.35 1.85 8.11
N LYS A 98 1.76 0.79 8.65
CA LYS A 98 2.04 0.25 9.98
C LYS A 98 2.02 -1.27 9.91
N GLU A 99 3.09 -1.92 10.34
CA GLU A 99 3.16 -3.40 10.41
C GLU A 99 2.84 -4.09 9.06
N HIS A 100 3.29 -3.53 7.94
CA HIS A 100 3.06 -4.05 6.58
C HIS A 100 1.59 -4.03 6.12
N THR A 101 0.77 -3.19 6.73
CA THR A 101 -0.58 -2.83 6.27
C THR A 101 -0.73 -1.32 6.28
N CYS A 102 -1.71 -0.79 5.56
CA CYS A 102 -2.07 0.62 5.69
C CYS A 102 -3.11 0.76 6.79
N ASN A 103 -2.89 1.67 7.75
CA ASN A 103 -3.90 1.95 8.75
C ASN A 103 -5.13 2.57 8.07
N ASP A 104 -6.32 2.28 8.60
CA ASP A 104 -7.52 3.04 8.24
C ASP A 104 -7.24 4.53 8.48
N ALA A 105 -7.55 5.38 7.50
CA ALA A 105 -7.39 6.81 7.61
C ALA A 105 -8.10 7.31 8.88
N GLU A 106 -7.36 7.85 9.86
CA GLU A 106 -7.95 8.58 10.99
C GLU A 106 -8.54 9.91 10.46
N ILE A 107 -9.69 9.86 9.77
CA ILE A 107 -10.49 11.05 9.41
C ILE A 107 -11.24 11.55 10.66
N LEU A 108 -10.55 11.68 11.79
CA LEU A 108 -11.19 11.97 13.08
C LEU A 108 -10.39 12.91 13.97
N LYS A 109 -9.81 14.00 13.43
CA LYS A 109 -9.22 15.05 14.29
C LYS A 109 -9.66 16.48 14.00
N THR A 110 -10.35 16.76 12.89
CA THR A 110 -10.78 18.14 12.56
C THR A 110 -12.22 18.49 12.95
N SER A 111 -13.08 17.52 13.32
CA SER A 111 -14.50 17.81 13.56
C SER A 111 -14.88 18.13 15.02
N LEU A 112 -14.10 17.66 16.01
CA LEU A 112 -14.47 17.83 17.42
C LEU A 112 -14.23 19.25 17.96
N LEU A 113 -13.16 19.93 17.54
CA LEU A 113 -12.88 21.31 17.95
C LEU A 113 -13.94 22.31 17.45
N ALA A 114 -14.47 22.09 16.25
CA ALA A 114 -15.53 22.93 15.68
C ALA A 114 -16.85 22.79 16.46
N ILE A 115 -17.19 21.58 16.90
CA ILE A 115 -18.42 21.33 17.68
C ILE A 115 -18.34 21.98 19.07
N PHE A 116 -17.19 21.87 19.75
CA PHE A 116 -17.00 22.52 21.05
C PHE A 116 -17.06 24.05 20.96
N LEU A 117 -16.41 24.66 19.96
CA LEU A 117 -16.45 26.11 19.77
C LEU A 117 -17.85 26.65 19.47
N VAL A 118 -18.62 25.97 18.60
CA VAL A 118 -20.00 26.39 18.28
C VAL A 118 -20.93 26.22 19.49
N SER A 119 -20.76 25.17 20.29
CA SER A 119 -21.53 24.95 21.52
C SER A 119 -21.23 25.99 22.61
N CYS A 120 -19.95 26.36 22.77
CA CYS A 120 -19.53 27.41 23.71
C CYS A 120 -20.04 28.79 23.28
N ILE A 121 -19.97 29.14 21.99
CA ILE A 121 -20.48 30.43 21.48
C ILE A 121 -22.00 30.55 21.69
N ARG A 122 -22.77 29.48 21.42
CA ARG A 122 -24.22 29.50 21.65
C ARG A 122 -24.58 29.66 23.13
N LYS A 123 -23.84 29.06 24.06
CA LYS A 123 -24.11 29.24 25.50
C LYS A 123 -23.79 30.66 26.00
N ILE A 124 -22.80 31.32 25.41
CA ILE A 124 -22.43 32.70 25.80
C ILE A 124 -23.42 33.74 25.24
N LEU A 125 -24.05 33.48 24.09
CA LEU A 125 -25.02 34.39 23.46
C LEU A 125 -26.45 34.31 24.03
N VAL A 126 -26.75 33.31 24.87
CA VAL A 126 -28.10 33.06 25.42
C VAL A 126 -28.17 33.36 26.93
N ASN A 127 -27.09 33.88 27.52
CA ASN A 127 -27.02 34.32 28.92
C ASN A 127 -26.64 35.80 29.02
#